data_AF-A5ZNR9-F1
#
_entry.id   AF-A5ZNR9-F1
#
_cell.length_a   1.000
_cell.length_b   1.000
_cell.length_c   1.000
_cell.angle_alpha   90.00
_cell.angle_beta   90.00
_cell.angle_gamma   90.00
#
_symmetry.space_group_name_H-M   'P 1'
#
loop_
_entity.id
_entity.type
_entity.pdbx_description
1 polymer ?
#
loop_
_entity_poly.entity_id
_entity_poly.type
_entity_poly.pdbx_seq_one_letter_code
_entity_poly.pdbx_strand_id
1 'polypeptide(L)' 'MLESFLQEPERLTDDDVMLLLKLIFHRQDTQELLKKLLEREKPETP' A
#
# COMPACT_ATOMS: atom_id res chain seq x y z
N MET A 1 0.25 -0.72 -12.36
CA MET A 1 -0.86 -0.65 -11.37
C MET A 1 -0.69 -1.83 -10.41
N LEU A 2 -1.25 -1.87 -9.20
CA LEU A 2 -1.17 -3.09 -8.36
C LEU A 2 -1.67 -4.33 -9.11
N GLU A 3 -2.68 -4.14 -9.97
CA GLU A 3 -3.22 -5.13 -10.91
C GLU A 3 -2.17 -5.76 -11.84
N SER A 4 -1.06 -5.07 -12.16
CA SER A 4 0.00 -5.66 -12.99
C SER A 4 0.98 -6.54 -12.20
N PHE A 5 0.92 -6.50 -10.87
CA PHE A 5 1.69 -7.39 -9.98
C PHE A 5 0.89 -8.61 -9.53
N LEU A 6 -0.44 -8.48 -9.48
CA LEU A 6 -1.35 -9.57 -9.15
C LEU A 6 -1.58 -10.41 -10.39
N GLN A 7 -1.29 -11.72 -10.31
CA GLN A 7 -1.66 -12.65 -11.38
C GLN A 7 -3.14 -12.99 -11.22
N GLU A 8 -3.92 -12.81 -12.29
CA GLU A 8 -5.38 -13.04 -12.31
C GLU A 8 -6.14 -12.25 -11.23
N PRO A 9 -6.04 -10.90 -11.22
CA PRO A 9 -6.62 -10.06 -10.16
C PRO A 9 -8.14 -10.25 -10.00
N GLU A 10 -8.85 -10.59 -11.08
CA GLU A 10 -10.27 -10.93 -11.09
C GLU A 10 -10.66 -12.13 -10.20
N ARG A 11 -9.71 -12.94 -9.75
CA ARG A 11 -9.96 -14.07 -8.84
C ARG A 11 -9.87 -13.69 -7.37
N LEU A 12 -9.34 -12.51 -7.06
CA LEU A 12 -9.18 -12.04 -5.69
C LEU A 12 -10.44 -11.31 -5.27
N THR A 13 -10.91 -11.64 -4.07
CA THR A 13 -11.94 -10.84 -3.41
C THR A 13 -11.33 -9.60 -2.75
N ASP A 14 -12.17 -8.63 -2.40
CA ASP A 14 -11.72 -7.46 -1.63
C ASP A 14 -11.06 -7.87 -0.31
N ASP A 15 -11.53 -8.95 0.33
CA ASP A 15 -10.95 -9.49 1.56
C ASP A 15 -9.55 -10.09 1.33
N ASP A 16 -9.35 -10.79 0.21
CA ASP A 16 -8.03 -11.33 -0.16
C ASP A 16 -7.03 -10.20 -0.42
N VAL A 17 -7.46 -9.16 -1.14
CA VAL A 17 -6.66 -7.96 -1.39
C VAL A 17 -6.33 -7.25 -0.07
N MET A 18 -7.30 -7.12 0.84
CA MET A 18 -7.12 -6.53 2.16
C MET A 18 -6.08 -7.31 2.98
N LEU A 19 -6.11 -8.64 2.94
CA LEU A 19 -5.13 -9.48 3.62
C LEU A 19 -3.71 -9.28 3.06
N LEU A 20 -3.57 -9.27 1.72
CA LEU A 20 -2.29 -9.01 1.05
C LEU A 20 -1.73 -7.63 1.44
N LEU A 21 -2.57 -6.59 1.44
CA LEU A 21 -2.17 -5.25 1.86
C LEU A 21 -1.70 -5.24 3.32
N LYS A 22 -2.43 -5.89 4.25
CA LYS A 22 -2.00 -6.00 5.66
C LYS A 22 -0.63 -6.65 5.80
N LEU A 23 -0.34 -7.69 5.02
CA LEU A 23 0.96 -8.37 5.04
C LEU A 23 2.09 -7.47 4.50
N ILE A 24 1.85 -6.75 3.41
CA ILE A 24 2.81 -5.82 2.81
C ILE A 24 3.08 -4.65 3.78
N PHE A 25 2.03 -4.04 4.33
CA PHE A 25 2.13 -2.93 5.27
C PHE A 25 2.64 -3.31 6.66
N HIS A 26 2.77 -4.60 6.99
CA HIS A 26 3.44 -5.02 8.23
C HIS A 26 4.98 -4.91 8.14
N ARG A 27 5.53 -4.82 6.93
CA ARG A 27 6.98 -4.68 6.73
C ARG A 27 7.42 -3.25 7.08
N GLN A 28 8.50 -3.15 7.86
CA GLN A 28 9.01 -1.87 8.35
C GLN A 28 9.37 -0.90 7.22
N ASP A 29 10.02 -1.40 6.16
CA ASP A 29 10.40 -0.63 4.98
C ASP A 29 9.20 0.03 4.29
N THR A 30 8.09 -0.69 4.19
CA THR A 30 6.83 -0.24 3.60
C THR A 30 6.20 0.85 4.47
N GLN A 31 6.22 0.68 5.80
CA GLN A 31 5.72 1.69 6.74
C GLN A 31 6.55 2.97 6.69
N GLU A 32 7.88 2.85 6.65
CA GLU A 32 8.79 4.00 6.53
C GLU A 32 8.59 4.75 5.21
N LEU A 33 8.42 4.02 4.10
CA LEU A 33 8.11 4.63 2.81
C LEU A 33 6.77 5.36 2.84
N LEU A 34 5.71 4.73 3.36
CA LEU A 34 4.40 5.35 3.50
C LEU A 34 4.49 6.65 4.32
N LYS A 35 5.21 6.61 5.45
CA LYS A 35 5.42 7.80 6.29
C LYS A 35 6.08 8.95 5.51
N LYS A 36 7.15 8.67 4.76
CA LYS A 36 7.84 9.68 3.94
C LYS A 36 6.94 10.28 2.86
N LEU A 37 6.09 9.45 2.22
CA LEU A 37 5.14 9.93 1.21
C LEU A 37 4.10 10.86 1.84
N LEU A 38 3.54 10.49 2.98
CA LEU A 38 2.56 11.31 3.71
C LEU A 38 3.18 12.62 4.24
N GLU A 39 4.45 12.60 4.64
CA GLU A 39 5.16 13.80 5.06
C GLU A 39 5.41 14.76 3.89
N ARG A 40 5.63 14.25 2.67
CA ARG A 40 5.79 15.07 1.45
C ARG A 40 4.51 15.81 1.06
N GLU A 41 3.34 15.25 1.38
CA GLU A 41 2.06 15.85 1.03
C GLU A 41 1.55 16.86 2.06
N LYS A 42 2.21 17.00 3.21
CA LYS A 42 1.86 18.06 4.15
C LYS A 42 2.21 19.41 3.51
N PRO A 43 1.25 20.31 3.29
CA PRO A 43 1.57 21.67 2.87
C PRO A 43 2.49 22.28 3.94
N GLU A 44 3.52 23.02 3.51
CA GLU A 44 4.30 23.84 4.43
C GLU A 44 3.30 24.74 5.17
N THR A 45 3.11 24.49 6.46
CA THR A 45 2.28 25.34 7.31
C THR A 45 2.83 26.77 7.19
N PRO A 46 1.99 27.78 6.90
CA PRO A 46 2.43 29.17 6.85
C PRO A 46 3.03 29.65 8.17
#